data_AF-A0A7W6A790-F1
#
_entry.id   AF-A0A7W6A790-F1
#
_cell.length_a   1.000
_cell.length_b   1.000
_cell.length_c   1.000
_cell.angle_alpha   90.00
_cell.angle_beta   90.00
_cell.angle_gamma   90.00
#
_symmetry.space_group_name_H-M   'P 1'
#
loop_
_entity.id
_entity.type
_entity.pdbx_description
1 polymer ?
#
loop_
_entity_poly.entity_id
_entity_poly.type
_entity_poly.pdbx_seq_one_letter_code
_entity_poly.pdbx_strand_id
1 'polypeptide(L)'
;MAAFEVPLTTAVDRADFLTILQAEAAIEGLDLNIETAEEMERWAEMAPELRKSIEVTVYRGGEVRQSEARVSDQSHLGHVWISFERGEDPSLARRFRERLMSRIVERWPGTLSVPVAQTGSLPHKEDLRRGDHGYEIDPSRIAGYICGTAPGNAPKSACD
;
A
#
# COMPACT_ATOMS: atom_id res chain seq x y z
N MET A 1 4.27 8.86 5.44
CA MET A 1 3.74 7.66 4.77
C MET A 1 4.59 6.46 5.17
N ALA A 2 4.02 5.26 5.15
CA ALA A 2 4.76 4.00 5.32
C ALA A 2 4.13 2.94 4.41
N ALA A 3 4.90 1.95 3.96
CA ALA A 3 4.36 0.85 3.17
C ALA A 3 5.02 -0.48 3.49
N PHE A 4 4.28 -1.57 3.26
CA PHE A 4 4.71 -2.92 3.57
C PHE A 4 4.19 -3.89 2.51
N GLU A 5 5.01 -4.89 2.19
CA GLU A 5 4.60 -6.04 1.40
C GLU A 5 4.16 -7.16 2.35
N VAL A 6 2.96 -7.68 2.15
CA VAL A 6 2.39 -8.80 2.90
C VAL A 6 2.31 -10.02 1.98
N PRO A 7 2.85 -11.19 2.38
CA PRO A 7 2.93 -12.37 1.52
C PRO A 7 1.58 -13.13 1.44
N LEU A 8 0.57 -12.52 0.81
CA LEU A 8 -0.78 -13.09 0.67
C LEU A 8 -0.88 -14.04 -0.53
N THR A 9 -0.27 -15.21 -0.40
CA THR A 9 -0.09 -16.16 -1.52
C THR A 9 -1.37 -16.89 -1.96
N THR A 10 -2.36 -17.01 -1.07
CA THR A 10 -3.60 -17.74 -1.34
C THR A 10 -4.85 -16.88 -1.23
N ALA A 11 -5.97 -17.35 -1.78
CA ALA A 11 -7.27 -16.70 -1.60
C ALA A 11 -7.72 -16.67 -0.12
N VAL A 12 -7.33 -17.69 0.65
CA VAL A 12 -7.57 -17.76 2.10
C VAL A 12 -6.76 -16.67 2.82
N ASP A 13 -5.48 -16.50 2.48
CA ASP A 13 -4.66 -15.42 3.06
C ASP A 13 -5.27 -14.05 2.80
N ARG A 14 -5.76 -13.81 1.56
CA ARG A 14 -6.42 -12.55 1.22
C ARG A 14 -7.71 -12.35 2.01
N ALA A 15 -8.54 -13.38 2.17
CA ALA A 15 -9.76 -13.30 2.97
C ALA A 15 -9.48 -13.04 4.47
N ASP A 16 -8.47 -13.72 5.04
CA ASP A 16 -8.02 -13.51 6.42
C ASP A 16 -7.48 -12.09 6.60
N PHE A 17 -6.69 -11.60 5.64
CA PHE A 17 -6.17 -10.24 5.64
C PHE A 17 -7.29 -9.20 5.62
N LEU A 18 -8.28 -9.36 4.75
CA LEU A 18 -9.45 -8.48 4.69
C LEU A 18 -10.24 -8.49 6.00
N THR A 19 -10.38 -9.65 6.64
CA THR A 19 -11.04 -9.78 7.94
C THR A 19 -10.31 -8.98 9.02
N ILE A 20 -8.98 -9.08 9.09
CA ILE A 20 -8.15 -8.31 10.02
C ILE A 20 -8.23 -6.81 9.71
N LEU A 21 -8.10 -6.44 8.44
CA LEU A 21 -8.16 -5.05 7.99
C LEU A 21 -9.49 -4.39 8.38
N GLN A 22 -10.61 -5.07 8.10
CA GLN A 22 -11.95 -4.60 8.43
C GLN A 22 -12.13 -4.46 9.95
N ALA A 23 -11.66 -5.43 10.73
CA ALA A 23 -11.78 -5.38 12.19
C ALA A 23 -11.00 -4.22 12.80
N GLU A 24 -9.75 -3.98 12.37
CA GLU A 24 -8.95 -2.88 12.90
C GLU A 24 -9.42 -1.51 12.41
N ALA A 25 -9.91 -1.42 11.17
CA ALA A 25 -10.51 -0.19 10.66
C ALA A 25 -11.77 0.19 11.43
N ALA A 26 -12.65 -0.76 11.71
CA ALA A 26 -13.89 -0.53 12.44
C ALA A 26 -13.65 0.00 13.88
N ILE A 27 -12.56 -0.42 14.53
CA ILE A 27 -12.19 0.07 15.88
C ILE A 27 -11.88 1.57 15.88
N GLU A 28 -11.27 2.08 14.81
CA GLU A 28 -10.93 3.51 14.65
C GLU A 28 -12.04 4.28 13.92
N GLY A 29 -13.19 3.64 13.62
CA GLY A 29 -14.31 4.26 12.91
C GLY A 29 -14.04 4.56 11.44
N LEU A 30 -13.18 3.75 10.80
CA LEU A 30 -12.84 3.84 9.38
C LEU A 30 -13.68 2.90 8.53
N ASP A 31 -13.93 3.31 7.29
CA ASP A 31 -14.67 2.55 6.28
C ASP A 31 -13.72 1.90 5.27
N LEU A 32 -14.18 0.85 4.60
CA LEU A 32 -13.46 0.15 3.54
C LEU A 32 -14.24 0.19 2.23
N ASN A 33 -13.55 0.49 1.15
CA ASN A 33 -14.01 0.22 -0.22
C ASN A 33 -13.16 -0.93 -0.77
N ILE A 34 -13.76 -2.11 -0.89
CA ILE A 34 -13.13 -3.31 -1.43
C ILE A 34 -13.64 -3.48 -2.86
N GLU A 35 -12.76 -3.45 -3.86
CA GLU A 35 -13.19 -3.70 -5.23
C GLU A 35 -13.65 -5.15 -5.40
N THR A 36 -14.75 -5.36 -6.14
CA THR A 36 -15.25 -6.70 -6.44
C THR A 36 -14.41 -7.38 -7.53
N ALA A 37 -14.58 -8.70 -7.68
CA ALA A 37 -13.93 -9.44 -8.77
C ALA A 37 -14.34 -8.90 -10.15
N GLU A 38 -15.59 -8.50 -10.33
CA GLU A 38 -16.10 -7.92 -11.58
C GLU A 38 -15.54 -6.53 -11.85
N GLU A 39 -15.26 -5.74 -10.82
CA GLU A 39 -14.55 -4.45 -10.94
C GLU A 39 -13.11 -4.66 -11.39
N MET A 40 -12.40 -5.57 -10.72
CA MET A 40 -11.01 -5.89 -11.06
C MET A 40 -10.87 -6.50 -12.46
N GLU A 41 -11.81 -7.34 -12.89
CA GLU A 41 -11.81 -7.91 -14.25
C GLU A 41 -12.01 -6.82 -15.31
N ARG A 42 -12.93 -5.87 -15.09
CA ARG A 42 -13.12 -4.73 -16.00
C ARG A 42 -11.83 -3.91 -16.16
N TRP A 43 -11.07 -3.70 -15.09
CA TRP A 43 -9.77 -3.05 -15.18
C TRP A 43 -8.77 -3.87 -16.00
N ALA A 44 -8.71 -5.19 -15.78
CA ALA A 44 -7.81 -6.08 -16.52
C ALA A 44 -8.15 -6.19 -18.02
N GLU A 45 -9.43 -6.07 -18.39
CA GLU A 45 -9.88 -6.01 -19.79
C GLU A 45 -9.45 -4.71 -20.48
N MET A 46 -9.44 -3.59 -19.76
CA MET A 46 -9.02 -2.30 -20.30
C MET A 46 -7.52 -2.30 -20.63
N ALA A 47 -6.68 -2.79 -19.71
CA ALA A 47 -5.26 -2.92 -19.96
C ALA A 47 -4.61 -3.97 -19.03
N PRO A 48 -3.70 -4.84 -19.54
CA PRO A 48 -3.07 -5.89 -18.73
C PRO A 48 -2.34 -5.40 -17.48
N GLU A 49 -1.77 -4.19 -17.52
CA GLU A 49 -1.06 -3.55 -16.41
C GLU A 49 -1.98 -3.12 -15.25
N LEU A 50 -3.29 -3.04 -15.48
CA LEU A 50 -4.27 -2.73 -14.45
C LEU A 50 -4.75 -3.99 -13.70
N ARG A 51 -4.27 -5.16 -14.09
CA ARG A 51 -4.61 -6.42 -13.43
C ARG A 51 -4.14 -6.41 -11.97
N LYS A 52 -5.03 -6.90 -11.11
CA LYS A 52 -4.89 -6.98 -9.65
C LYS A 52 -5.76 -8.11 -9.12
N SER A 53 -5.40 -8.67 -7.98
CA SER A 53 -6.14 -9.71 -7.27
C SER A 53 -6.77 -9.22 -5.96
N ILE A 54 -6.40 -8.02 -5.53
CA ILE A 54 -6.95 -7.32 -4.38
C ILE A 54 -6.81 -5.81 -4.58
N GLU A 55 -7.85 -5.06 -4.24
CA GLU A 55 -7.80 -3.60 -4.14
C GLU A 55 -8.71 -3.18 -3.00
N VAL A 56 -8.15 -2.44 -2.05
CA VAL A 56 -8.90 -1.90 -0.91
C VAL A 56 -8.42 -0.51 -0.61
N THR A 57 -9.36 0.41 -0.43
CA THR A 57 -9.09 1.72 0.17
C THR A 57 -9.74 1.78 1.54
N VAL A 58 -8.96 2.11 2.56
CA VAL A 58 -9.44 2.45 3.89
C VAL A 58 -9.55 3.96 3.96
N TYR A 59 -10.71 4.49 4.33
CA TYR A 59 -10.96 5.92 4.32
C TYR A 59 -11.82 6.37 5.50
N ARG A 60 -11.85 7.69 5.72
CA ARG A 60 -12.62 8.34 6.76
C ARG A 60 -13.90 8.97 6.22
N GLY A 61 -14.96 8.96 7.03
CA GLY A 61 -16.08 9.89 6.90
C GLY A 61 -16.91 9.71 5.63
N GLY A 62 -16.97 8.50 5.06
CA GLY A 62 -17.73 8.26 3.83
C GLY A 62 -17.06 8.75 2.55
N GLU A 63 -15.92 9.46 2.62
CA GLU A 63 -15.24 10.01 1.45
C GLU A 63 -13.91 9.31 1.17
N VAL A 64 -13.83 8.61 0.04
CA VAL A 64 -12.61 7.90 -0.42
C VAL A 64 -11.39 8.84 -0.57
N ARG A 65 -11.63 10.15 -0.76
CA ARG A 65 -10.55 11.16 -0.84
C ARG A 65 -9.79 11.35 0.47
N GLN A 66 -10.37 10.92 1.60
CA GLN A 66 -9.72 10.88 2.91
C GLN A 66 -9.13 9.49 3.17
N SER A 67 -8.30 9.02 2.25
CA SER A 67 -7.61 7.73 2.32
C SER A 67 -6.64 7.70 3.51
N GLU A 68 -6.75 6.68 4.35
CA GLU A 68 -5.83 6.38 5.45
C GLU A 68 -4.85 5.27 5.05
N ALA A 69 -5.33 4.32 4.24
CA ALA A 69 -4.50 3.28 3.68
C ALA A 69 -5.05 2.76 2.36
N ARG A 70 -4.16 2.26 1.52
CA ARG A 70 -4.47 1.55 0.29
C ARG A 70 -3.79 0.19 0.27
N VAL A 71 -4.51 -0.83 -0.17
CA VAL A 71 -4.00 -2.19 -0.35
C VAL A 71 -4.19 -2.59 -1.79
N SER A 72 -3.12 -2.97 -2.49
CA SER A 72 -3.21 -3.42 -3.87
C SER A 72 -2.02 -4.32 -4.22
N ASP A 73 -2.19 -5.21 -5.18
CA ASP A 73 -1.07 -5.90 -5.85
C ASP A 73 -0.93 -5.50 -7.32
N GLN A 74 -1.58 -4.40 -7.73
CA GLN A 74 -1.46 -3.86 -9.07
C GLN A 74 0.00 -3.54 -9.40
N SER A 75 0.47 -3.98 -10.58
CA SER A 75 1.89 -3.88 -11.01
C SER A 75 2.89 -4.80 -10.29
N HIS A 76 2.42 -5.63 -9.36
CA HIS A 76 3.24 -6.61 -8.64
C HIS A 76 2.36 -7.78 -8.15
N LEU A 77 1.66 -8.41 -9.09
CA LEU A 77 0.63 -9.41 -8.84
C LEU A 77 1.13 -10.53 -7.90
N GLY A 78 0.35 -10.84 -6.87
CA GLY A 78 0.72 -11.82 -5.83
C GLY A 78 1.62 -11.27 -4.72
N HIS A 79 2.12 -10.04 -4.86
CA HIS A 79 2.83 -9.31 -3.81
C HIS A 79 1.96 -8.16 -3.32
N VAL A 80 1.11 -8.40 -2.33
CA VAL A 80 0.16 -7.40 -1.86
C VAL A 80 0.91 -6.33 -1.08
N TRP A 81 0.78 -5.08 -1.50
CA TRP A 81 1.33 -3.93 -0.79
C TRP A 81 0.22 -3.21 -0.04
N ILE A 82 0.47 -2.90 1.22
CA ILE A 82 -0.33 -1.95 2.00
C ILE A 82 0.48 -0.67 2.21
N SER A 83 -0.11 0.47 1.87
CA SER A 83 0.47 1.78 2.05
C SER A 83 -0.40 2.64 2.94
N PHE A 84 0.20 3.29 3.93
CA PHE A 84 -0.45 4.16 4.91
C PHE A 84 -0.12 5.61 4.63
N GLU A 85 -1.17 6.40 4.44
CA GLU A 85 -1.05 7.84 4.27
C GLU A 85 -0.75 8.52 5.63
N ARG A 86 -0.38 9.79 5.58
CA ARG A 86 -0.23 10.57 6.82
C ARG A 86 -1.59 10.88 7.44
N GLY A 87 -2.63 10.97 6.61
CA GLY A 87 -3.98 11.40 6.98
C GLY A 87 -4.03 12.86 7.47
N GLU A 88 -5.24 13.39 7.61
CA GLU A 88 -5.48 14.70 8.25
C GLU A 88 -5.40 14.63 9.78
N ASP A 89 -5.62 13.45 10.37
CA ASP A 89 -5.35 13.18 11.79
C ASP A 89 -4.18 12.18 11.91
N PRO A 90 -2.95 12.68 12.12
CA PRO A 90 -1.77 11.83 12.25
C PRO A 90 -1.80 10.89 13.46
N SER A 91 -2.57 11.23 14.50
CA SER A 91 -2.67 10.38 15.69
C SER A 91 -3.51 9.14 15.41
N LEU A 92 -4.63 9.32 14.71
CA LEU A 92 -5.46 8.22 14.22
C LEU A 92 -4.67 7.34 13.24
N ALA A 93 -4.08 7.94 12.19
CA ALA A 93 -3.32 7.20 11.19
C ALA A 93 -2.20 6.35 11.83
N ARG A 94 -1.51 6.91 12.84
CA ARG A 94 -0.48 6.18 13.58
C ARG A 94 -1.05 5.01 14.38
N ARG A 95 -2.12 5.19 15.15
CA ARG A 95 -2.74 4.12 15.95
C ARG A 95 -3.25 3.00 15.07
N PHE A 96 -3.98 3.35 14.00
CA PHE A 96 -4.51 2.39 13.03
C PHE A 96 -3.38 1.55 12.44
N ARG A 97 -2.33 2.21 11.92
CA ARG A 97 -1.15 1.53 11.37
C ARG A 97 -0.48 0.61 12.37
N GLU A 98 -0.17 1.11 13.58
CA GLU A 98 0.54 0.33 14.60
C GLU A 98 -0.24 -0.93 15.00
N ARG A 99 -1.55 -0.81 15.23
CA ARG A 99 -2.42 -1.94 15.57
C ARG A 99 -2.53 -2.94 14.43
N LEU A 100 -2.84 -2.46 13.23
CA LEU A 100 -2.99 -3.31 12.05
C LEU A 100 -1.70 -4.06 11.74
N MET A 101 -0.56 -3.36 11.73
CA MET A 101 0.73 -3.98 11.45
C MET A 101 1.14 -4.99 12.52
N SER A 102 0.79 -4.77 13.79
CA SER A 102 1.03 -5.76 14.85
C SER A 102 0.35 -7.10 14.52
N ARG A 103 -0.91 -7.07 14.08
CA ARG A 103 -1.66 -8.30 13.73
C ARG A 103 -1.20 -8.91 12.42
N ILE A 104 -0.87 -8.07 11.43
CA ILE A 104 -0.32 -8.53 10.15
C ILE A 104 1.01 -9.26 10.36
N VAL A 105 1.95 -8.69 11.14
CA VAL A 105 3.26 -9.31 11.36
C VAL A 105 3.14 -10.60 12.18
N GLU A 106 2.23 -10.65 13.14
CA GLU A 106 1.95 -11.88 13.90
C GLU A 106 1.44 -13.01 12.99
N ARG A 107 0.50 -12.70 12.08
CA ARG A 107 -0.10 -13.68 11.16
C ARG A 107 0.80 -14.03 9.98
N TRP A 108 1.50 -13.04 9.44
CA TRP A 108 2.41 -13.15 8.30
C TRP A 108 3.80 -12.57 8.65
N PRO A 109 4.66 -13.34 9.35
CA PRO A 109 5.99 -12.90 9.76
C PRO A 109 6.93 -12.55 8.59
N GLY A 110 6.61 -13.01 7.37
CA GLY A 110 7.33 -12.66 6.15
C GLY A 110 7.00 -11.27 5.59
N THR A 111 6.25 -10.45 6.32
CA THR A 111 5.93 -9.07 5.94
C THR A 111 7.20 -8.22 5.88
N LEU A 112 7.39 -7.46 4.81
CA LEU A 112 8.59 -6.66 4.57
C LEU A 112 8.25 -5.17 4.47
N SER A 113 9.11 -4.33 5.03
CA SER A 113 9.02 -2.88 4.80
C SER A 113 9.30 -2.56 3.33
N VAL A 114 8.51 -1.66 2.74
CA VAL A 114 8.72 -1.09 1.41
C VAL A 114 9.14 0.37 1.57
N PRO A 115 10.26 0.81 0.98
CA PRO A 115 10.72 2.17 1.12
C PRO A 115 9.74 3.13 0.44
N VAL A 116 9.48 4.27 1.07
CA VAL A 116 8.75 5.38 0.46
C VAL A 116 9.77 6.40 -0.03
N ALA A 117 9.66 6.82 -1.29
CA ALA A 117 10.54 7.82 -1.88
C ALA A 117 10.41 9.17 -1.15
N GLN A 118 11.40 10.06 -1.32
CA GLN A 118 11.31 11.42 -0.75
C GLN A 118 10.17 12.23 -1.35
N THR A 119 9.81 11.92 -2.60
CA THR A 119 8.63 12.43 -3.31
C THR A 119 7.30 11.93 -2.72
N GLY A 120 7.32 11.04 -1.73
CA GLY A 120 6.13 10.41 -1.17
C GLY A 120 5.55 9.28 -2.03
N SER A 121 6.14 8.98 -3.20
CA SER A 121 5.70 7.88 -4.06
C SER A 121 6.27 6.54 -3.59
N LEU A 122 5.54 5.46 -3.89
CA LEU A 122 6.10 4.11 -3.78
C LEU A 122 6.97 3.80 -5.02
N PRO A 123 8.17 3.23 -4.84
CA PRO A 123 9.00 2.79 -5.95
C PRO A 123 8.34 1.67 -6.77
N HIS A 124 8.74 1.56 -8.03
CA HIS A 124 8.39 0.39 -8.83
C HIS A 124 9.02 -0.87 -8.25
N LYS A 125 8.31 -2.00 -8.35
CA LYS A 125 8.79 -3.30 -7.83
C LYS A 125 10.15 -3.70 -8.41
N GLU A 126 10.37 -3.45 -9.69
CA GLU A 126 11.63 -3.71 -10.40
C GLU A 126 12.82 -2.85 -9.94
N ASP A 127 12.55 -1.72 -9.29
CA ASP A 127 13.57 -0.84 -8.74
C ASP A 127 13.90 -1.18 -7.28
N LEU A 128 13.30 -2.25 -6.72
CA LEU A 128 13.53 -2.68 -5.36
C LEU A 128 14.42 -3.93 -5.29
N ARG A 129 15.33 -3.94 -4.33
CA ARG A 129 16.13 -5.10 -3.96
C ARG A 129 15.74 -5.55 -2.56
N ARG A 130 15.60 -6.85 -2.36
CA ARG A 130 15.38 -7.42 -1.03
C ARG A 130 16.69 -7.39 -0.25
N GLY A 131 16.68 -6.78 0.92
CA GLY A 131 17.76 -6.81 1.91
C GLY A 131 17.33 -7.55 3.19
N ASP A 132 18.17 -7.47 4.22
CA ASP A 132 17.98 -8.19 5.48
C ASP A 132 16.80 -7.65 6.31
N HIS A 133 16.41 -6.38 6.10
CA HIS A 133 15.38 -5.68 6.88
C HIS A 133 14.14 -5.27 6.07
N GLY A 134 14.01 -5.73 4.83
CA GLY A 134 12.92 -5.33 3.93
C GLY A 134 13.42 -5.08 2.52
N TYR A 135 12.76 -4.17 1.81
CA TYR A 135 13.21 -3.69 0.51
C TYR A 135 14.07 -2.44 0.64
N GLU A 136 15.02 -2.29 -0.27
CA GLU A 136 15.79 -1.08 -0.51
C GLU A 136 15.65 -0.69 -1.98
N ILE A 137 15.69 0.61 -2.29
CA ILE A 137 15.71 1.07 -3.68
C ILE A 137 17.08 0.72 -4.26
N ASP A 138 17.11 0.12 -5.46
CA ASP A 138 18.35 -0.18 -6.17
C ASP A 138 19.17 1.12 -6.29
N PRO A 139 20.44 1.14 -5.82
CA PRO A 139 21.28 2.34 -5.87
C PRO A 139 21.40 2.97 -7.26
N SER A 140 21.29 2.18 -8.34
CA SER A 140 21.31 2.67 -9.72
C SER A 140 20.03 3.41 -10.14
N ARG A 141 18.93 3.22 -9.40
CA ARG A 141 17.60 3.81 -9.66
C ARG A 141 17.26 4.95 -8.71
N ILE A 142 17.99 5.07 -7.60
CA ILE A 142 17.69 6.00 -6.50
C ILE A 142 17.52 7.47 -6.92
N ALA A 143 18.20 7.90 -7.99
CA ALA A 143 18.11 9.26 -8.51
C ALA A 143 16.69 9.66 -8.95
N GLY A 144 15.84 8.71 -9.34
CA GLY A 144 14.43 8.98 -9.70
C GLY A 144 13.52 9.20 -8.49
N TYR A 145 14.01 8.94 -7.27
CA TYR A 145 13.22 8.89 -6.04
C TYR A 145 13.64 9.93 -4.98
N ILE A 146 14.58 10.81 -5.34
CA ILE A 146 15.09 11.91 -4.51
C ILE A 146 14.49 13.24 -5.01
N CYS A 147 14.16 14.15 -4.08
CA CYS A 147 13.69 15.49 -4.42
C CYS A 147 14.78 16.28 -5.18
N GLY A 148 14.42 16.91 -6.30
CA GLY A 148 15.32 17.78 -7.09
C GLY A 148 16.14 17.09 -8.19
N THR A 149 16.07 15.76 -8.32
CA THR A 149 16.73 14.99 -9.39
C THR A 149 15.76 14.30 -10.36
N ALA A 150 14.46 14.29 -10.05
CA ALA A 150 13.42 13.81 -10.95
C ALA A 150 13.19 14.79 -12.12
N PRO A 151 13.16 14.33 -13.39
CA PRO A 151 12.96 15.19 -14.54
C PRO A 151 11.55 15.79 -14.55
N GLY A 152 11.43 17.09 -14.25
CA GLY A 152 10.40 18.07 -14.69
C GLY A 152 8.90 17.82 -14.46
N ASN A 153 8.46 16.57 -14.27
CA ASN A 153 7.06 16.15 -14.26
C ASN A 153 6.66 15.42 -12.97
N ALA A 154 7.46 15.51 -11.91
CA ALA A 154 7.03 15.00 -10.60
C ALA A 154 5.82 15.83 -10.13
N PRO A 155 4.70 15.18 -9.72
CA PRO A 155 3.55 15.89 -9.20
C PRO A 155 3.97 16.74 -7.99
N LYS A 156 3.47 17.98 -7.93
CA LYS A 156 3.62 18.90 -6.80
C LYS A 156 2.95 18.35 -5.54
N SER A 157 3.58 17.43 -4.83
CA SER A 157 3.27 17.17 -3.42
C SER A 157 4.32 16.24 -2.80
N ALA A 158 5.37 16.85 -2.23
CA ALA A 158 6.20 16.34 -1.11
C ALA A 158 7.55 17.09 -1.04
N CYS A 159 8.01 17.64 -2.16
CA CYS A 159 9.31 18.29 -2.30
C CYS A 159 9.25 19.83 -2.29
N ASP A 160 8.09 20.40 -1.96
CA ASP A 160 7.87 21.84 -1.70
C ASP A 160 7.50 22.04 -0.22
#